data_AF-A0AAN8TDY0-F1
#
_entry.id   AF-A0AAN8TDY0-F1
#
_cell.length_a   1.000
_cell.length_b   1.000
_cell.length_c   1.000
_cell.angle_alpha   90.00
_cell.angle_beta   90.00
_cell.angle_gamma   90.00
#
_symmetry.space_group_name_H-M   'P 1'
#
loop_
_entity.id
_entity.type
_entity.pdbx_description
1 polymer ?
#
loop_
_entity_poly.entity_id
_entity_poly.type
_entity_poly.pdbx_seq_one_letter_code
_entity_poly.pdbx_strand_id
1 'polypeptide(L)' 'MVNVVKGLYLSCDIPMTQFIINMNASLPQSQKFIIHVLDNTHLFVRSDMAGMIRSAISDFRDANTYEKPA' A
#
# COMPACT_ATOMS: atom_id res chain seq x y z
N MET A 1 -21.54 -12.40 -13.83
CA MET A 1 -21.24 -12.98 -12.51
C MET A 1 -20.41 -11.97 -11.76
N VAL A 2 -20.88 -11.46 -10.61
CA VAL A 2 -20.25 -10.34 -9.88
C VAL A 2 -19.64 -10.92 -8.60
N ASN A 3 -18.35 -10.66 -8.36
CA ASN A 3 -17.67 -11.11 -7.15
C ASN A 3 -17.57 -9.93 -6.18
N VAL A 4 -18.20 -10.04 -5.01
CA VAL A 4 -18.17 -9.00 -3.97
C VAL A 4 -17.27 -9.48 -2.86
N VAL A 5 -16.12 -8.81 -2.69
CA VAL A 5 -15.14 -9.11 -1.65
C VAL A 5 -15.04 -7.89 -0.74
N LYS A 6 -15.07 -8.10 0.58
CA LYS A 6 -14.80 -7.03 1.55
C LYS A 6 -13.29 -6.75 1.56
N GLY A 7 -12.91 -5.48 1.45
CA GLY A 7 -11.52 -5.06 1.43
C GLY A 7 -11.38 -3.57 1.75
N LEU A 8 -10.16 -3.09 1.68
CA LEU A 8 -9.82 -1.69 1.87
C LEU A 8 -9.57 -1.05 0.51
N TYR A 9 -10.21 0.08 0.27
CA TYR A 9 -9.92 0.97 -0.85
C TYR A 9 -8.83 1.96 -0.44
N LEU A 10 -7.75 1.98 -1.20
CA LEU A 10 -6.60 2.86 -0.99
C LEU A 10 -6.54 3.85 -2.15
N SER A 11 -6.53 5.14 -1.82
CA SER A 11 -6.29 6.23 -2.75
C SER A 11 -5.04 6.98 -2.28
N CYS A 12 -4.02 7.05 -3.14
CA CYS A 12 -2.80 7.79 -2.89
C CYS A 12 -2.17 8.26 -4.21
N ASP A 13 -1.15 9.09 -4.10
CA ASP A 13 -0.35 9.54 -5.22
C ASP A 13 0.41 8.38 -5.90
N ILE A 14 0.79 8.59 -7.15
CA ILE A 14 1.41 7.58 -8.01
C ILE A 14 2.67 6.94 -7.38
N PRO A 15 3.64 7.70 -6.82
CA PRO A 15 4.84 7.08 -6.26
C PRO A 15 4.53 6.26 -5.00
N MET A 16 3.56 6.67 -4.18
CA MET A 16 3.12 5.85 -3.04
C MET A 16 2.43 4.56 -3.49
N THR A 17 1.61 4.62 -4.54
CA THR A 17 0.99 3.43 -5.14
C THR A 17 2.07 2.43 -5.61
N GLN A 18 3.11 2.92 -6.29
CA GLN A 18 4.23 2.08 -6.75
C GLN A 18 5.04 1.50 -5.59
N PHE A 19 5.27 2.26 -4.52
CA PHE A 19 5.90 1.76 -3.31
C PHE A 19 5.11 0.59 -2.70
N ILE A 20 3.79 0.71 -2.59
CA ILE A 20 2.92 -0.35 -2.04
C ILE A 20 2.92 -1.59 -2.95
N ILE A 21 2.91 -1.41 -4.27
CA ILE A 21 3.00 -2.52 -5.24
C ILE A 21 4.32 -3.27 -5.07
N ASN A 22 5.43 -2.54 -4.95
CA ASN A 22 6.76 -3.13 -4.74
C ASN A 22 6.86 -3.86 -3.38
N MET A 23 6.29 -3.28 -2.33
CA MET A 23 6.19 -3.92 -1.01
C MET A 23 5.44 -5.24 -1.10
N ASN A 24 4.28 -5.25 -1.77
CA ASN A 24 3.50 -6.47 -1.99
C ASN A 24 4.23 -7.51 -2.85
N ALA A 25 5.01 -7.09 -3.85
CA ALA A 25 5.80 -7.97 -4.70
C ALA A 25 6.95 -8.65 -3.95
N SER A 26 7.50 -7.98 -2.94
CA SER A 26 8.60 -8.48 -2.11
C SER A 26 8.16 -9.52 -1.07
N LEU A 27 6.85 -9.67 -0.82
CA LEU A 27 6.31 -10.62 0.13
C LEU A 27 6.10 -12.02 -0.49
N PRO A 28 6.20 -13.09 0.31
CA PRO A 28 5.79 -14.44 -0.10
C PRO A 28 4.33 -14.48 -0.58
N GLN A 29 4.01 -15.43 -1.45
CA GLN A 29 2.66 -15.57 -2.04
C GLN A 29 1.53 -15.60 -0.99
N SER A 30 1.77 -16.24 0.16
CA SER A 30 0.82 -16.34 1.27
C SER A 30 0.53 -15.02 1.99
N GLN A 31 1.42 -14.04 1.84
CA GLN A 31 1.38 -12.75 2.53
C GLN A 31 1.04 -11.60 1.57
N LYS A 32 0.84 -11.88 0.28
CA LYS A 32 0.36 -10.86 -0.66
C LYS A 32 -1.01 -10.33 -0.22
N PHE A 33 -1.15 -9.03 -0.31
CA PHE A 33 -2.31 -8.29 0.21
C PHE A 33 -3.05 -7.46 -0.83
N ILE A 34 -2.46 -7.18 -1.99
CA ILE A 34 -3.16 -6.53 -3.08
C ILE A 34 -4.10 -7.54 -3.74
N ILE A 35 -5.39 -7.21 -3.75
CA ILE A 35 -6.44 -7.99 -4.42
C ILE A 35 -6.54 -7.54 -5.88
N HIS A 36 -6.67 -6.23 -6.10
CA HIS A 36 -6.71 -5.62 -7.43
C HIS A 36 -5.98 -4.28 -7.47
N VAL A 37 -5.27 -4.03 -8.57
CA VAL A 37 -4.82 -2.69 -8.96
C VAL A 37 -5.94 -2.11 -9.81
N LEU A 38 -6.56 -1.01 -9.35
CA LEU A 38 -7.70 -0.40 -10.04
C LEU A 38 -7.20 0.59 -11.10
N ASP A 39 -6.22 1.42 -10.73
CA ASP A 39 -5.49 2.33 -11.62
C ASP A 39 -4.16 2.74 -10.96
N ASN A 40 -3.53 3.81 -11.45
CA ASN A 40 -2.22 4.29 -10.99
C ASN A 40 -2.23 4.98 -9.62
N THR A 41 -3.42 5.28 -9.08
CA THR A 41 -3.64 6.00 -7.82
C THR A 41 -4.54 5.22 -6.85
N HIS A 42 -5.14 4.13 -7.32
CA HIS A 42 -6.15 3.38 -6.58
C HIS A 42 -5.81 1.89 -6.51
N LEU A 43 -5.81 1.36 -5.28
CA LEU A 43 -5.57 -0.04 -4.97
C LEU A 43 -6.74 -0.61 -4.16
N PHE A 44 -7.05 -1.89 -4.41
CA PHE A 44 -7.95 -2.66 -3.58
C PHE A 44 -7.17 -3.75 -2.85
N VAL A 45 -7.13 -3.68 -1.53
CA VAL A 45 -6.29 -4.54 -0.68
C VAL A 45 -7.10 -5.25 0.39
N ARG A 46 -6.49 -6.25 1.04
CA ARG A 46 -7.11 -6.94 2.18
C ARG A 46 -7.30 -6.00 3.37
N SER A 47 -8.41 -6.17 4.10
CA SER A 47 -8.80 -5.29 5.21
C SER A 47 -7.89 -5.37 6.44
N ASP A 48 -7.19 -6.49 6.63
CA ASP A 48 -6.30 -6.74 7.77
C ASP A 48 -4.93 -6.04 7.65
N MET A 49 -4.64 -5.44 6.50
CA MET A 49 -3.30 -4.90 6.19
C MET A 49 -3.20 -3.38 6.37
N ALA A 50 -4.29 -2.73 6.77
CA ALA A 50 -4.34 -1.27 6.93
C ALA A 50 -3.29 -0.74 7.92
N GLY A 51 -3.06 -1.45 9.03
CA GLY A 51 -2.06 -1.05 10.04
C GLY A 51 -0.63 -1.14 9.50
N MET A 52 -0.29 -2.26 8.86
CA MET A 52 1.03 -2.48 8.26
C MET A 52 1.33 -1.46 7.16
N ILE A 53 0.38 -1.20 6.26
CA ILE A 53 0.54 -0.22 5.17
C ILE A 53 0.77 1.18 5.76
N ARG A 54 0.00 1.60 6.78
CA ARG A 54 0.19 2.91 7.42
C ARG A 54 1.56 3.05 8.07
N SER A 55 2.03 2.02 8.78
CA SER A 55 3.36 2.05 9.40
C SER A 55 4.46 2.17 8.35
N ALA A 56 4.42 1.30 7.34
CA ALA A 56 5.43 1.29 6.27
C ALA A 56 5.50 2.62 5.50
N ILE A 57 4.36 3.26 5.27
CA ILE A 57 4.32 4.59 4.63
C ILE A 57 4.91 5.67 5.56
N SER A 58 4.63 5.62 6.86
CA SER A 58 5.22 6.56 7.82
C SER A 58 6.73 6.43 7.83
N ASP A 59 7.24 5.21 8.00
CA ASP A 59 8.67 4.92 8.04
C ASP A 59 9.37 5.34 6.74
N PHE A 60 8.74 5.07 5.60
CA PHE A 60 9.24 5.49 4.28
C PHE A 60 9.29 7.02 4.17
N ARG A 61 8.24 7.72 4.60
CA ARG A 61 8.21 9.18 4.54
C ARG A 61 9.26 9.79 5.45
N ASP A 62 9.41 9.28 6.66
CA ASP A 62 10.34 9.80 7.65
C ASP A 62 11.79 9.58 7.21
N ALA A 63 12.09 8.43 6.58
CA ALA A 63 13.40 8.15 5.99
C ALA A 63 13.76 9.05 4.78
N ASN A 64 12.76 9.55 4.06
CA ASN A 64 12.95 10.41 2.88
C ASN A 64 12.75 11.91 3.18
N THR A 65 12.37 12.27 4.40
CA THR A 65 12.17 13.66 4.80
C THR A 65 13.45 14.15 5.48
N TYR A 66 14.10 15.14 4.87
CA TYR A 66 15.19 15.84 5.51
C TYR A 66 14.64 16.86 6.51
N GLU A 67 14.97 16.67 7.79
CA GLU A 67 14.76 17.69 8.82
C GLU A 67 16.06 18.48 9.03
N LYS A 68 15.96 19.82 8.97
CA LYS A 68 17.10 20.69 9.22
C LYS A 68 17.55 20.50 10.68
N PRO A 69 18.81 20.11 10.95
CA PRO A 69 19.32 20.08 12.31
C PRO A 69 19.37 21.50 12.88
N ALA A 70 18.97 21.64 14.15
CA ALA A 70 18.87 22.91 14.87
C ALA A 70 20.17 23.72 14.87
#